data_AF-A0A920RCG4-F1
#
_entry.id   AF-A0A920RCG4-F1
#
_cell.length_a   1.000
_cell.length_b   1.000
_cell.length_c   1.000
_cell.angle_alpha   90.00
_cell.angle_beta   90.00
_cell.angle_gamma   90.00
#
_symmetry.space_group_name_H-M   'P 1'
#
loop_
_entity.id
_entity.type
_entity.pdbx_description
1 polymer ?
#
loop_
_entity_poly.entity_id
_entity_poly.type
_entity_poly.pdbx_seq_one_letter_code
_entity_poly.pdbx_strand_id
1 'polypeptide(L)'
;MITGYGILGFRDRHGIRPLVFGSRETERGKEYMIASESVALDSQGFTIERDVAPGEAVYIDVKNNLFTKLCSEPGVHTPCIFEHVYFARPDSLMDSISVYKARLRMGEKLADKLNKLRPDHDIDVVIPIPDTSPGFSAGISQSIGN
;
A
#
# COMPACT_ATOMS: atom_id res chain seq x y z
N MET A 1 -3.39 18.68 -11.31
CA MET A 1 -4.12 19.95 -11.12
C MET A 1 -4.64 20.39 -12.48
N ILE A 2 -5.90 20.78 -12.54
CA ILE A 2 -6.55 21.38 -13.71
C ILE A 2 -6.76 22.86 -13.36
N THR A 3 -6.01 23.75 -14.01
CA THR A 3 -5.98 25.19 -13.69
C THR A 3 -7.38 25.81 -13.77
N GLY A 4 -7.82 26.45 -12.69
CA GLY A 4 -9.14 27.08 -12.59
C GLY A 4 -10.29 26.13 -12.24
N TYR A 5 -10.03 24.81 -12.11
CA TYR A 5 -11.06 23.81 -11.81
C TYR A 5 -10.79 23.06 -10.50
N GLY A 6 -9.61 22.45 -10.35
CA GLY A 6 -9.32 21.65 -9.16
C GLY A 6 -8.22 20.59 -9.34
N ILE A 7 -8.26 19.54 -8.53
CA ILE A 7 -7.35 18.40 -8.56
C ILE A 7 -8.15 17.15 -8.92
N LEU A 8 -7.63 16.37 -9.87
CA LEU A 8 -8.19 15.09 -10.30
C LEU A 8 -7.14 14.00 -10.08
N GLY A 9 -7.52 12.96 -9.34
CA GLY A 9 -6.80 11.68 -9.28
C GLY A 9 -7.71 10.58 -9.83
N PHE A 10 -7.16 9.61 -10.54
CA PHE A 10 -7.93 8.48 -11.02
C PHE A 10 -7.06 7.23 -11.06
N ARG A 11 -7.70 6.07 -10.94
CA ARG A 11 -7.04 4.77 -10.96
C ARG A 11 -7.49 3.98 -12.18
N ASP A 12 -6.58 3.21 -12.79
CA ASP A 12 -6.92 2.37 -13.93
C ASP A 12 -7.97 1.31 -13.54
N ARG A 13 -8.68 0.77 -14.54
CA ARG A 13 -9.79 -0.17 -14.31
C ARG A 13 -9.38 -1.46 -13.57
N HIS A 14 -8.10 -1.80 -13.55
CA HIS A 14 -7.57 -2.99 -12.89
C HIS A 14 -6.92 -2.68 -11.54
N GLY A 15 -6.82 -1.40 -11.16
CA GLY A 15 -6.22 -1.00 -9.88
C GLY A 15 -4.74 -1.35 -9.76
N ILE A 16 -3.99 -1.39 -10.87
CA ILE A 16 -2.61 -1.90 -10.89
C ILE A 16 -1.70 -0.99 -10.05
N ARG A 17 -1.81 0.32 -10.25
CA ARG A 17 -1.02 1.31 -9.50
C ARG A 17 -1.78 1.78 -8.25
N PRO A 18 -1.10 1.90 -7.10
CA PRO A 18 -1.75 2.31 -5.87
C PRO A 18 -2.10 3.79 -5.92
N LEU A 19 -3.26 4.14 -5.37
CA LEU A 19 -3.72 5.50 -5.23
C LEU A 19 -4.67 5.57 -4.03
N VAL A 20 -4.37 6.44 -3.08
CA VAL A 20 -5.12 6.65 -1.85
C VAL A 20 -5.44 8.12 -1.70
N PHE A 21 -6.57 8.43 -1.07
CA PHE A 21 -6.88 9.80 -0.67
C PHE A 21 -7.32 9.87 0.79
N GLY A 22 -7.17 11.06 1.34
CA GLY A 22 -7.45 11.34 2.73
C GLY A 22 -7.87 12.78 2.93
N SER A 23 -8.23 13.10 4.17
CA SER A 23 -8.69 14.42 4.54
C SER A 23 -8.16 14.88 5.89
N ARG A 24 -8.18 16.19 6.12
CA ARG A 24 -7.77 16.81 7.38
C ARG A 24 -8.68 18.00 7.67
N GLU A 25 -9.17 18.09 8.89
CA GLU A 25 -9.88 19.28 9.36
C GLU A 25 -8.89 20.37 9.77
N THR A 26 -9.12 21.61 9.35
CA THR A 26 -8.33 22.79 9.72
C THR A 26 -9.23 23.95 10.12
N GLU A 27 -8.66 25.01 10.70
CA GLU A 27 -9.40 26.26 10.98
C GLU A 27 -10.02 26.90 9.73
N ARG A 28 -9.47 26.59 8.54
CA ARG A 28 -9.93 27.12 7.25
C ARG A 28 -10.91 26.18 6.53
N GLY A 29 -11.26 25.05 7.15
CA GLY A 29 -12.12 24.01 6.60
C GLY A 29 -11.37 22.72 6.29
N LYS A 30 -12.09 21.79 5.66
CA LYS A 30 -11.59 20.46 5.31
C LYS A 30 -10.65 20.51 4.10
N GLU A 31 -9.47 19.96 4.25
CA GLU A 31 -8.47 19.79 3.19
C GLU A 31 -8.44 18.33 2.73
N TYR A 32 -8.05 18.12 1.48
CA TYR A 32 -7.94 16.79 0.87
C TYR A 32 -6.56 16.58 0.24
N MET A 33 -6.09 15.33 0.28
CA MET A 33 -4.83 14.93 -0.32
C MET A 33 -5.02 13.62 -1.08
N ILE A 34 -4.33 13.48 -2.22
CA ILE A 34 -4.24 12.25 -3.00
C ILE A 34 -2.76 11.89 -3.13
N ALA A 35 -2.41 10.63 -2.89
CA ALA A 35 -1.03 10.15 -2.98
C ALA A 35 -0.97 8.69 -3.46
N SER A 36 0.22 8.24 -3.88
CA SER A 36 0.45 6.83 -4.22
C SER A 36 0.52 5.91 -3.00
N GLU A 37 0.90 6.44 -1.84
CA GLU A 37 1.10 5.67 -0.61
C GLU A 37 0.47 6.38 0.59
N SER A 38 -0.08 5.59 1.53
CA SER A 38 -0.75 6.12 2.72
C SER A 38 0.19 6.89 3.64
N VAL A 39 1.48 6.52 3.69
CA VAL A 39 2.48 7.18 4.54
C VAL A 39 2.64 8.67 4.23
N ALA A 40 2.36 9.08 2.99
CA ALA A 40 2.36 10.49 2.63
C ALA A 40 1.24 11.27 3.36
N LEU A 41 0.06 10.67 3.51
CA LEU A 41 -1.06 11.25 4.24
C LEU A 41 -0.76 11.25 5.74
N ASP A 42 -0.33 10.11 6.28
CA ASP A 42 -0.04 9.93 7.70
C ASP A 42 1.02 10.92 8.19
N SER A 43 2.11 11.08 7.42
CA SER A 43 3.21 12.00 7.76
C SER A 43 2.80 13.48 7.81
N GLN A 44 1.68 13.82 7.16
CA GLN A 44 1.14 15.19 7.10
C GLN A 44 -0.09 15.37 8.01
N GLY A 45 -0.44 14.36 8.80
CA GLY A 45 -1.60 14.40 9.71
C GLY A 45 -2.95 14.36 8.98
N PHE A 46 -3.00 13.78 7.78
CA PHE A 46 -4.25 13.49 7.09
C PHE A 46 -4.81 12.15 7.57
N THR A 47 -6.11 12.09 7.81
CA THR A 47 -6.83 10.85 8.02
C THR A 47 -7.06 10.17 6.67
N ILE A 48 -6.65 8.90 6.56
CA ILE A 48 -6.92 8.09 5.36
C ILE A 48 -8.43 7.88 5.24
N GLU A 49 -9.00 8.23 4.08
CA GLU A 49 -10.43 7.98 3.80
C GLU A 49 -10.59 6.57 3.21
N ARG A 50 -9.88 6.27 2.11
CA ARG A 50 -9.74 4.94 1.50
C ARG A 50 -8.84 4.97 0.26
N ASP A 51 -8.47 3.79 -0.22
CA ASP A 51 -7.94 3.61 -1.57
C ASP A 51 -8.96 4.06 -2.64
N VAL A 52 -8.45 4.63 -3.74
CA VAL A 52 -9.24 4.91 -4.94
C VAL A 52 -9.56 3.59 -5.61
N ALA A 53 -10.84 3.35 -5.92
CA ALA A 53 -11.29 2.09 -6.49
C ALA A 53 -10.81 1.94 -7.96
N PRO A 54 -10.67 0.70 -8.47
CA PRO A 54 -10.35 0.48 -9.87
C PRO A 54 -11.35 1.17 -10.81
N GLY A 55 -10.87 2.03 -11.71
CA GLY A 55 -11.71 2.80 -12.63
C GLY A 55 -12.39 4.04 -12.03
N GLU A 56 -12.11 4.37 -10.78
CA GLU A 56 -12.64 5.55 -10.10
C GLU A 56 -11.82 6.80 -10.39
N ALA A 57 -12.51 7.93 -10.47
CA ALA A 57 -11.94 9.27 -10.37
C ALA A 57 -12.36 9.95 -9.05
N VAL A 58 -11.41 10.60 -8.41
CA VAL A 58 -11.58 11.49 -7.26
C VAL A 58 -11.24 12.91 -7.71
N TYR A 59 -12.17 13.83 -7.51
CA TYR A 59 -12.07 15.23 -7.92
C TYR A 59 -12.30 16.15 -6.73
N ILE A 60 -11.39 17.11 -6.54
CA ILE A 60 -11.45 18.14 -5.50
C ILE A 60 -11.52 19.48 -6.21
N ASP A 61 -12.62 20.22 -6.07
CA ASP A 61 -12.78 21.52 -6.73
C ASP A 61 -12.02 22.66 -6.02
N VAL A 62 -11.94 23.84 -6.63
CA VAL A 62 -11.30 25.03 -6.02
C VAL A 62 -11.97 25.54 -4.73
N LYS A 63 -13.14 25.01 -4.36
CA LYS A 63 -13.86 25.32 -3.12
C LYS A 63 -13.69 24.22 -2.07
N ASN A 64 -12.79 23.26 -2.29
CA ASN A 64 -12.52 22.10 -1.44
C ASN A 64 -13.70 21.12 -1.29
N ASN A 65 -14.61 21.06 -2.28
CA ASN A 65 -15.63 20.00 -2.31
C ASN A 65 -15.04 18.72 -2.94
N LEU A 66 -15.26 17.58 -2.27
CA LEU A 66 -14.86 16.26 -2.77
C LEU A 66 -15.98 15.62 -3.59
N PHE A 67 -15.63 15.14 -4.78
CA PHE A 67 -16.48 14.35 -5.66
C PHE A 67 -15.78 13.05 -6.02
N THR A 68 -16.55 11.98 -6.12
CA THR A 68 -16.04 10.67 -6.58
C THR A 68 -16.98 10.09 -7.61
N LYS A 69 -16.43 9.39 -8.61
CA LYS A 69 -17.23 8.76 -9.67
C LYS A 69 -16.50 7.57 -10.28
N LEU A 70 -17.20 6.47 -10.48
CA LEU A 70 -16.73 5.40 -11.36
C LEU A 70 -16.82 5.87 -12.81
N CYS A 71 -15.66 5.95 -13.47
CA CYS A 71 -15.50 6.43 -14.83
C CYS A 71 -15.30 5.29 -15.85
N SER A 72 -15.22 4.05 -15.37
CA SER A 72 -15.19 2.83 -16.18
C SER A 72 -15.81 1.67 -15.43
N GLU A 73 -16.32 0.69 -16.16
CA GLU A 73 -16.65 -0.63 -15.59
C GLU A 73 -15.40 -1.25 -14.95
N PRO A 74 -15.45 -1.61 -13.66
CA PRO A 74 -14.31 -2.22 -12.98
C PRO A 74 -13.82 -3.47 -13.73
N GLY A 75 -12.51 -3.56 -13.94
CA GLY A 75 -11.87 -4.80 -14.39
C GLY A 75 -11.67 -5.77 -13.23
N VAL A 76 -11.04 -6.90 -13.53
CA VAL A 76 -10.48 -7.76 -12.47
C VAL A 76 -9.43 -6.94 -11.72
N HIS A 77 -9.56 -6.89 -10.39
CA HIS A 77 -8.62 -6.17 -9.54
C HIS A 77 -7.29 -6.93 -9.48
N THR A 78 -6.23 -6.33 -10.02
CA THR A 78 -4.89 -6.93 -10.14
C THR A 78 -3.83 -5.93 -9.65
N PRO A 79 -3.76 -5.67 -8.33
CA PRO A 79 -2.77 -4.75 -7.78
C PRO A 79 -1.35 -5.23 -8.07
N CYS A 80 -0.42 -4.30 -8.25
CA CYS A 80 0.97 -4.61 -8.54
C CYS A 80 1.66 -5.34 -7.37
N ILE A 81 1.95 -6.63 -7.52
CA ILE A 81 2.63 -7.43 -6.49
C ILE A 81 4.01 -6.85 -6.10
N PHE A 82 4.70 -6.18 -7.01
CA PHE A 82 6.01 -5.57 -6.75
C PHE A 82 5.96 -4.44 -5.73
N GLU A 83 4.80 -3.79 -5.55
CA GLU A 83 4.62 -2.82 -4.47
C GLU A 83 4.80 -3.50 -3.10
N HIS A 84 4.13 -4.64 -2.90
CA HIS A 84 4.26 -5.41 -1.66
C HIS A 84 5.64 -6.08 -1.50
N VAL A 85 6.23 -6.58 -2.59
CA VAL A 85 7.52 -7.26 -2.53
C VAL A 85 8.66 -6.28 -2.25
N TYR A 86 8.68 -5.11 -2.89
CA TYR A 86 9.86 -4.26 -2.88
C TYR A 86 9.61 -2.74 -2.88
N PHE A 87 8.76 -2.23 -3.77
CA PHE A 87 8.72 -0.77 -4.02
C PHE A 87 8.10 0.04 -2.88
N ALA A 88 6.99 -0.42 -2.33
CA ALA A 88 6.26 0.33 -1.31
C ALA A 88 7.05 0.38 -0.01
N ARG A 89 6.85 1.47 0.76
CA ARG A 89 7.38 1.51 2.11
C ARG A 89 6.63 0.51 3.02
N PRO A 90 7.32 -0.12 3.99
CA PRO A 90 6.70 -1.12 4.85
C PRO A 90 5.59 -0.55 5.74
N ASP A 91 5.64 0.74 6.06
CA ASP A 91 4.65 1.47 6.86
C ASP A 91 3.41 1.92 6.06
N SER A 92 3.38 1.67 4.75
CA SER A 92 2.22 1.96 3.91
C SER A 92 1.11 0.89 4.03
N LEU A 93 -0.13 1.36 3.90
CA LEU A 93 -1.33 0.57 3.61
C LEU A 93 -1.65 0.73 2.13
N MET A 94 -1.85 -0.39 1.43
CA MET A 94 -2.25 -0.43 0.02
C MET A 94 -3.40 -1.41 -0.13
N ASP A 95 -4.55 -0.94 -0.61
CA ASP A 95 -5.77 -1.74 -0.73
C ASP A 95 -6.13 -2.42 0.61
N SER A 96 -6.03 -1.65 1.71
CA SER A 96 -6.18 -2.13 3.10
C SER A 96 -5.19 -3.23 3.55
N ILE A 97 -4.15 -3.50 2.77
CA ILE A 97 -3.09 -4.45 3.10
C ILE A 97 -1.87 -3.68 3.62
N SER A 98 -1.46 -3.97 4.86
CA SER A 98 -0.17 -3.52 5.38
C SER A 98 0.97 -4.18 4.63
N VAL A 99 1.83 -3.37 4.02
CA VAL A 99 3.01 -3.83 3.28
C VAL A 99 3.94 -4.62 4.20
N TYR A 100 4.20 -4.15 5.43
CA TYR A 100 4.98 -4.88 6.43
C TYR A 100 4.41 -6.27 6.72
N LYS A 101 3.10 -6.38 7.01
CA LYS A 101 2.47 -7.68 7.29
C LYS A 101 2.49 -8.61 6.09
N ALA A 102 2.37 -8.07 4.87
CA ALA A 102 2.50 -8.87 3.65
C ALA A 102 3.91 -9.48 3.54
N ARG A 103 4.96 -8.68 3.76
CA ARG A 103 6.36 -9.15 3.74
C ARG A 103 6.66 -10.18 4.82
N LEU A 104 6.13 -9.99 6.04
CA LEU A 104 6.24 -10.97 7.12
C LEU A 104 5.67 -12.33 6.70
N ARG A 105 4.44 -12.34 6.15
CA ARG A 105 3.77 -13.56 5.64
C ARG A 105 4.51 -14.20 4.47
N MET A 106 5.12 -13.41 3.59
CA MET A 106 5.98 -13.94 2.53
C MET A 106 7.19 -14.68 3.12
N GLY A 107 7.76 -14.16 4.21
CA GLY A 107 8.80 -14.83 5.00
C GLY A 107 8.34 -16.15 5.61
N GLU A 108 7.17 -16.16 6.26
CA GLU A 108 6.55 -17.39 6.80
C GLU A 108 6.35 -18.46 5.72
N LYS A 109 5.86 -18.06 4.54
CA LYS A 109 5.70 -18.99 3.40
C LYS A 109 7.01 -19.50 2.84
N LEU A 110 8.07 -18.69 2.91
CA LEU A 110 9.41 -19.13 2.51
C LEU A 110 9.99 -20.13 3.52
N ALA A 111 9.73 -19.94 4.82
CA ALA A 111 10.09 -20.92 5.85
C ALA A 111 9.30 -22.25 5.68
N ASP A 112 8.00 -22.19 5.40
CA ASP A 112 7.20 -23.38 5.06
C ASP A 112 7.84 -24.17 3.90
N LYS A 113 8.33 -23.46 2.88
CA LYS A 113 9.00 -24.07 1.72
C LYS A 113 10.37 -24.64 2.09
N LEU A 114 11.14 -23.94 2.92
CA LEU A 114 12.43 -24.40 3.42
C LEU A 114 12.28 -25.71 4.19
N ASN A 115 11.36 -25.78 5.17
CA ASN A 115 11.11 -26.97 5.97
C ASN A 115 10.67 -28.17 5.12
N LYS A 116 9.93 -27.93 4.03
CA LYS A 116 9.54 -29.00 3.08
C LYS A 116 10.72 -29.52 2.25
N LEU A 117 11.60 -28.63 1.81
CA LEU A 117 12.72 -28.98 0.93
C LEU A 117 13.96 -29.46 1.69
N ARG A 118 14.14 -29.00 2.92
CA ARG A 118 15.27 -29.29 3.80
C ARG A 118 14.76 -29.42 5.25
N PRO A 119 14.04 -30.50 5.60
CA PRO A 119 13.50 -30.67 6.96
C PRO A 119 14.60 -30.76 8.03
N ASP A 120 15.76 -31.33 7.69
CA ASP A 120 16.90 -31.50 8.60
C ASP A 120 17.94 -30.37 8.43
N HIS A 121 17.49 -29.14 8.15
CA HIS A 121 18.41 -28.00 8.04
C HIS A 121 19.06 -27.69 9.40
N ASP A 122 20.31 -27.26 9.35
CA ASP A 122 21.15 -26.91 10.51
C ASP A 122 21.40 -25.39 10.57
N ILE A 123 20.42 -24.59 10.17
CA ILE A 123 20.59 -23.14 10.07
C ILE A 123 20.68 -22.53 11.48
N ASP A 124 21.81 -21.91 11.79
CA ASP A 124 22.02 -21.24 13.08
C ASP A 124 21.41 -19.83 13.15
N VAL A 125 21.40 -19.10 12.02
CA VAL A 125 21.01 -17.69 11.98
C VAL A 125 20.41 -17.30 10.63
N VAL A 126 19.40 -16.42 10.68
CA VAL A 126 18.82 -15.78 9.49
C VAL A 126 19.34 -14.36 9.40
N ILE A 127 20.07 -14.04 8.33
CA ILE A 127 20.66 -12.71 8.12
C ILE A 127 19.96 -12.02 6.94
N PRO A 128 19.25 -10.88 7.17
CA PRO A 128 18.64 -10.13 6.09
C PRO A 128 19.69 -9.42 5.23
N ILE A 129 19.43 -9.34 3.92
CA ILE A 129 20.10 -8.37 3.05
C ILE A 129 19.36 -7.03 3.19
N PRO A 130 20.04 -5.93 3.57
CA PRO A 130 19.41 -4.62 3.64
C PRO A 130 18.88 -4.16 2.27
N ASP A 131 17.79 -3.40 2.16
CA ASP A 131 16.99 -2.74 3.21
C ASP A 131 15.54 -3.28 3.30
N THR A 132 15.08 -4.02 2.29
CA THR A 132 13.68 -4.49 2.17
C THR A 132 13.46 -5.86 2.81
N SER A 133 14.50 -6.71 2.86
CA SER A 133 14.42 -8.08 3.39
C SER A 133 14.26 -8.23 4.92
N PRO A 134 14.43 -7.21 5.80
CA PRO A 134 14.21 -7.39 7.24
C PRO A 134 12.83 -7.96 7.60
N GLY A 135 11.74 -7.48 6.96
CA GLY A 135 10.39 -7.99 7.23
C GLY A 135 10.20 -9.46 6.82
N PHE A 136 10.78 -9.86 5.69
CA PHE A 136 10.78 -11.25 5.25
C PHE A 136 11.60 -12.14 6.19
N SER A 137 12.79 -11.67 6.57
CA SER A 137 13.72 -12.42 7.41
C SER A 137 13.17 -12.64 8.80
N ALA A 138 12.48 -11.63 9.37
CA ALA A 138 11.75 -11.78 10.62
C ALA A 138 10.70 -12.90 10.53
N GLY A 139 9.93 -12.97 9.43
CA GLY A 139 8.93 -14.02 9.22
C GLY A 139 9.54 -15.41 9.07
N ILE A 140 10.70 -15.52 8.43
CA ILE A 140 11.46 -16.77 8.32
C ILE A 140 11.95 -17.21 9.70
N SER A 141 12.68 -16.34 10.41
CA SER A 141 13.28 -16.60 11.72
C SER A 141 12.24 -17.13 12.71
N GLN A 142 11.13 -16.39 12.84
CA GLN A 142 10.02 -16.76 13.72
C GLN A 142 9.41 -18.12 13.37
N SER A 143 9.37 -18.48 12.09
CA SER A 143 8.75 -19.73 11.63
C SER A 143 9.67 -20.95 11.75
N ILE A 144 10.99 -20.77 11.67
CA ILE A 144 11.96 -21.87 11.82
C ILE A 144 12.45 -22.07 13.27
N GLY A 145 12.04 -21.20 14.19
CA GLY A 145 12.34 -21.34 15.62
C GLY A 145 13.71 -20.79 16.05
N ASN A 146 14.29 -19.90 15.24
CA ASN A 146 15.58 -19.25 15.48
C ASN A 146 15.43 -17.73 15.60
#